data_AF-A0A9X8VJ88-F1
#
_entry.id   AF-A0A9X8VJ88-F1
#
_cell.length_a   1.000
_cell.length_b   1.000
_cell.length_c   1.000
_cell.angle_alpha   90.00
_cell.angle_beta   90.00
_cell.angle_gamma   90.00
#
_symmetry.space_group_name_H-M   'P 1'
#
loop_
_entity.id
_entity.type
_entity.pdbx_description
1 polymer ?
#
loop_
_entity_poly.entity_id
_entity_poly.type
_entity_poly.pdbx_seq_one_letter_code
_entity_poly.pdbx_strand_id
1 'polypeptide(L)' 'WMRYRSDVDYDCTILHQMPGVRGNEYGIKAIIPDAKRTRLELLCQGGVK' A
#
# COMPACT_ATOMS: atom_id res chain seq x y z
N TRP A 1 1.03 -2.27 6.52
CA TRP A 1 2.28 -3.04 6.67
C TRP A 1 2.25 -4.26 5.79
N MET A 2 3.35 -4.59 5.11
CA MET A 2 3.51 -5.79 4.30
C MET A 2 4.97 -6.29 4.32
N ARG A 3 5.24 -7.47 3.77
CA ARG A 3 6.62 -7.91 3.51
C ARG A 3 7.32 -6.93 2.58
N TYR A 4 8.62 -6.73 2.78
CA TYR A 4 9.39 -5.86 1.90
C TYR A 4 9.31 -6.33 0.44
N ARG A 5 9.09 -5.37 -0.44
CA ARG A 5 8.99 -5.51 -1.89
C ARG A 5 9.63 -4.29 -2.52
N SER A 6 10.69 -4.51 -3.29
CA SER A 6 11.43 -3.42 -3.94
C SER A 6 10.70 -2.83 -5.15
N ASP A 7 9.63 -3.48 -5.61
CA ASP A 7 8.81 -3.10 -6.75
C ASP A 7 7.58 -2.27 -6.36
N VAL A 8 7.42 -1.92 -5.08
CA VAL A 8 6.35 -1.03 -4.62
C VAL A 8 6.86 0.41 -4.62
N ASP A 9 6.20 1.27 -5.37
CA ASP A 9 6.48 2.70 -5.50
C ASP A 9 5.20 3.56 -5.32
N TYR A 10 5.31 4.86 -5.56
CA TYR A 10 4.20 5.80 -5.39
C TYR A 10 3.14 5.74 -6.50
N ASP A 11 3.45 5.08 -7.63
CA ASP A 11 2.50 4.88 -8.74
C ASP A 11 1.61 3.65 -8.50
N CYS A 12 1.96 2.82 -7.50
CA CYS A 12 1.15 1.70 -7.07
C CYS A 12 -0.11 2.15 -6.30
N THR A 13 -1.21 1.44 -6.54
CA THR A 13 -2.48 1.60 -5.82
C THR A 13 -2.77 0.36 -4.98
N ILE A 14 -3.22 0.55 -3.74
CA ILE A 14 -3.65 -0.53 -2.86
C ILE A 14 -5.15 -0.77 -3.07
N LEU A 15 -5.48 -1.93 -3.61
CA LEU A 15 -6.86 -2.41 -3.70
C LEU A 15 -7.19 -3.25 -2.46
N HIS A 16 -8.01 -2.71 -1.56
CA HIS A 16 -8.49 -3.43 -0.39
C HIS A 16 -9.80 -4.16 -0.75
N GLN A 17 -9.74 -5.48 -0.89
CA GLN A 17 -10.88 -6.34 -1.21
C GLN A 17 -11.36 -7.09 0.03
N MET A 18 -12.67 -7.15 0.21
CA MET A 18 -13.33 -8.00 1.19
C MET A 18 -14.43 -8.80 0.46
N PRO A 19 -14.68 -10.08 0.82
CA PRO A 19 -15.74 -10.86 0.21
C PRO A 19 -17.09 -10.13 0.30
N GLY A 20 -17.76 -9.95 -0.84
CA GLY A 20 -19.07 -9.30 -0.92
C GLY A 20 -19.07 -7.77 -0.81
N VAL A 21 -17.91 -7.11 -0.75
CA VAL A 21 -17.79 -5.64 -0.72
C VAL A 21 -16.97 -5.16 -1.91
N ARG A 22 -17.47 -4.14 -2.64
CA ARG A 22 -16.70 -3.50 -3.71
C ARG A 22 -15.39 -2.95 -3.11
N GLY A 23 -14.26 -3.39 -3.67
CA GLY A 23 -12.95 -3.01 -3.16
C GLY A 23 -12.74 -1.51 -3.18
N ASN A 24 -12.10 -0.99 -2.13
CA ASN A 24 -11.72 0.40 -2.03
C ASN A 24 -10.27 0.56 -2.50
N GLU A 25 -10.02 1.59 -3.30
CA GLU A 25 -8.70 1.95 -3.79
C GLU A 25 -8.08 3.05 -2.93
N TYR A 26 -6.79 2.87 -2.62
CA TYR A 26 -6.00 3.82 -1.85
C TYR A 26 -4.67 4.07 -2.55
N GLY A 27 -4.34 5.34 -2.78
CA GLY A 27 -3.02 5.72 -3.29
C GLY A 27 -1.99 5.78 -2.17
N ILE A 28 -0.74 5.44 -2.50
CA ILE A 28 0.37 5.45 -1.54
C ILE A 28 0.91 6.89 -1.38
N LYS A 29 1.05 7.34 -0.14
CA LYS A 29 1.60 8.68 0.21
C LYS A 29 2.95 8.62 0.88
N ALA A 30 3.28 7.52 1.56
CA ALA A 30 4.60 7.28 2.09
C ALA A 30 4.94 5.79 2.05
N ILE A 31 6.21 5.50 1.76
CA ILE A 31 6.78 4.16 1.76
C ILE A 31 7.94 4.17 2.76
N ILE A 32 7.79 3.41 3.85
CA ILE A 32 8.73 3.42 4.97
C ILE A 32 9.26 2.00 5.15
N PRO A 33 10.44 1.67 4.60
CA PRO A 33 11.09 0.39 4.84
C PRO A 33 11.72 0.35 6.23
N ASP A 34 11.73 -0.83 6.84
CA ASP A 34 12.59 -1.06 8.00
C ASP A 34 14.07 -1.10 7.57
N ALA A 35 14.98 -0.85 8.53
CA ALA A 35 16.42 -0.81 8.25
C ALA A 35 16.96 -2.12 7.64
N LYS A 36 16.33 -3.27 7.94
CA LYS A 36 16.73 -4.59 7.43
C LYS A 36 15.99 -4.98 6.13
N ARG A 37 15.11 -4.13 5.60
CA ARG A 37 14.30 -4.39 4.40
C ARG A 37 13.57 -5.73 4.46
N THR A 38 12.95 -6.01 5.61
CA THR A 38 12.09 -7.16 5.85
C THR A 38 10.61 -6.79 5.76
N ARG A 39 10.26 -5.53 6.01
CA ARG A 39 8.88 -5.02 6.06
C ARG A 39 8.80 -3.64 5.42
N LEU A 40 7.62 -3.33 4.89
CA LEU A 40 7.25 -2.02 4.42
C LEU A 40 6.00 -1.55 5.16
N GLU A 41 6.11 -0.38 5.77
CA GLU A 41 4.97 0.41 6.20
C GLU A 41 4.55 1.35 5.07
N LEU A 42 3.25 1.36 4.80
CA LEU A 42 2.65 2.18 3.75
C LEU A 42 1.62 3.09 4.41
N LEU A 43 1.75 4.39 4.18
CA LEU A 43 0.69 5.35 4.50
C LEU A 43 -0.12 5.57 3.24
N CYS A 44 -1.40 5.22 3.29
CA CYS A 44 -2.30 5.27 2.16
C CYS A 44 -3.42 6.29 2.38
N GLN A 45 -3.84 6.97 1.33
CA GLN A 45 -4.98 7.88 1.36
C GLN A 45 -6.08 7.35 0.44
N GLY A 46 -7.31 7.29 0.96
CA GLY A 46 -8.50 6.91 0.18
C GLY A 46 -9.09 8.10 -0.56
N GLY A 47 -9.92 7.84 -1.57
CA GLY A 47 -10.55 8.89 -2.37
C GLY A 47 -9.62 9.53 -3.41
N VAL A 48 -8.56 8.82 -3.78
CA VAL A 48 -7.74 9.17 -4.96
C VAL A 48 -8.59 8.82 -6.17
N LYS A 49 -9.19 9.83 -6.79
CA LYS A 49 -10.01 9.71 -7.99
C LYS A 49 -9.54 10.74 -9.00
#